data_AF-A0A0R1YNJ0-F1
#
_entry.id   AF-A0A0R1YNJ0-F1
#
_cell.length_a   1.000
_cell.length_b   1.000
_cell.length_c   1.000
_cell.angle_alpha   90.00
_cell.angle_beta   90.00
_cell.angle_gamma   90.00
#
_symmetry.space_group_name_H-M   'P 1'
#
loop_
_entity.id
_entity.type
_entity.pdbx_description
1 polymer ?
#
loop_
_entity_poly.entity_id
_entity_poly.type
_entity_poly.pdbx_seq_one_letter_code
_entity_poly.pdbx_strand_id
1 'polypeptide(L)'
;MSESIIIYNQPEQKLLNLSLADQDLTQVDLATIALSDSVDVSHLMTPESFALVFDGKSWASQTYMQWEDLRINEALKAVKNQFTQPTQAILTHFVSSMDVKYQGKKSWVELLDELGKEIEGDK
;
A
#
# COMPACT_ATOMS: atom_id res chain seq x y z
N MET A 1 1.69 -1.41 -19.99
CA MET A 1 2.21 -2.14 -18.81
C MET A 1 3.10 -1.17 -18.05
N SER A 2 3.11 -1.22 -16.71
CA SER A 2 4.00 -0.38 -15.92
C SER A 2 5.45 -0.69 -16.28
N GLU A 3 6.32 0.32 -16.34
CA GLU A 3 7.75 0.14 -16.60
C GLU A 3 8.50 -0.44 -15.39
N SER A 4 7.81 -0.53 -14.26
CA SER A 4 8.31 -1.04 -12.99
C SER A 4 7.24 -1.79 -12.20
N ILE A 5 7.68 -2.64 -11.27
CA ILE A 5 6.86 -3.29 -10.27
C ILE A 5 7.44 -3.05 -8.87
N ILE A 6 6.59 -2.88 -7.87
CA ILE A 6 7.02 -2.80 -6.47
C ILE A 6 7.12 -4.22 -5.92
N ILE A 7 8.24 -4.58 -5.30
CA ILE A 7 8.35 -5.80 -4.50
C ILE A 7 8.43 -5.39 -3.03
N TYR A 8 7.54 -5.92 -2.21
CA TYR A 8 7.35 -5.46 -0.85
C TYR A 8 7.45 -6.61 0.16
N ASN A 9 8.41 -6.50 1.08
CA ASN A 9 8.50 -7.36 2.25
C ASN A 9 7.68 -6.73 3.37
N GLN A 10 6.45 -7.19 3.54
CA GLN A 10 5.48 -6.61 4.46
C GLN A 10 5.90 -6.69 5.94
N PRO A 11 6.38 -7.83 6.47
CA PRO A 11 6.88 -7.91 7.84
C PRO A 11 7.96 -6.88 8.17
N GLU A 12 8.89 -6.66 7.25
CA GLU A 12 10.03 -5.74 7.43
C GLU A 12 9.73 -4.30 7.01
N GLN A 13 8.57 -4.05 6.42
CA GLN A 13 8.17 -2.74 5.86
C GLN A 13 9.20 -2.17 4.86
N LYS A 14 9.83 -3.05 4.06
CA LYS A 14 10.86 -2.68 3.06
C LYS A 14 10.36 -2.95 1.65
N LEU A 15 10.63 -2.01 0.74
CA LEU A 15 10.23 -2.11 -0.66
C LEU A 15 11.42 -1.96 -1.60
N LEU A 16 11.31 -2.62 -2.75
CA LEU A 16 12.20 -2.55 -3.89
C LEU A 16 11.38 -2.14 -5.11
N ASN A 17 11.79 -1.09 -5.81
CA ASN A 17 11.21 -0.74 -7.10
C ASN A 17 12.05 -1.40 -8.20
N LEU A 18 11.46 -2.37 -8.89
CA LEU A 18 12.13 -3.13 -9.93
C LEU A 18 11.70 -2.60 -11.30
N SER A 19 12.63 -2.19 -12.15
CA SER A 19 12.33 -1.89 -13.56
C SER A 19 12.17 -3.20 -14.34
N LEU A 20 11.10 -3.29 -15.15
CA LEU A 20 10.80 -4.49 -15.93
C LEU A 20 11.52 -4.53 -17.29
N ALA A 21 12.16 -3.43 -17.71
CA ALA A 21 12.77 -3.32 -19.03
C ALA A 21 14.02 -4.22 -19.22
N ASP A 22 14.76 -4.48 -18.15
CA ASP A 22 16.09 -5.11 -18.21
C ASP A 22 16.30 -6.23 -17.16
N GLN A 23 15.24 -6.72 -16.53
CA GLN A 23 15.32 -7.64 -15.39
C GLN A 23 14.82 -9.05 -15.72
N ASP A 24 15.63 -10.05 -15.37
CA ASP A 24 15.18 -11.45 -15.33
C ASP A 24 14.40 -11.68 -14.04
N LEU A 25 13.08 -11.77 -14.17
CA LEU A 25 12.16 -11.97 -13.05
C LEU A 25 12.27 -13.37 -12.40
N THR A 26 13.03 -14.28 -13.00
CA THR A 26 13.27 -15.61 -12.43
C THR A 26 14.36 -15.59 -11.34
N GLN A 27 15.16 -14.53 -11.27
CA GLN A 27 16.25 -14.39 -10.29
C GLN A 27 16.37 -12.97 -9.72
N VAL A 28 15.30 -12.47 -9.10
CA VAL A 28 15.33 -11.15 -8.48
C VAL A 28 16.06 -11.19 -7.15
N ASP A 29 17.08 -10.34 -6.97
CA ASP A 29 17.77 -10.15 -5.69
C ASP A 29 16.91 -9.32 -4.73
N LEU A 30 16.49 -9.96 -3.64
CA LEU A 30 15.64 -9.37 -2.60
C LEU A 30 16.38 -9.10 -1.28
N ALA A 31 17.71 -9.22 -1.26
CA ALA A 31 18.52 -8.98 -0.07
C ALA A 31 18.35 -7.56 0.47
N THR A 32 18.17 -6.56 -0.42
CA THR A 32 17.96 -5.15 -0.06
C THR A 32 16.68 -4.93 0.75
N ILE A 33 15.68 -5.80 0.59
CA ILE A 33 14.43 -5.80 1.35
C ILE A 33 14.41 -6.87 2.44
N ALA A 34 15.59 -7.36 2.85
CA ALA A 34 15.77 -8.34 3.92
C ALA A 34 15.05 -9.69 3.68
N LEU A 35 14.98 -10.12 2.42
CA LEU A 35 14.63 -11.50 2.07
C LEU A 35 15.91 -12.21 1.62
N SER A 36 16.14 -13.42 2.13
CA SER A 36 17.43 -14.10 2.06
C SER A 36 17.77 -14.73 0.71
N ASP A 37 16.83 -14.77 -0.23
CA ASP A 37 16.93 -15.60 -1.42
C ASP A 37 16.53 -14.87 -2.70
N SER A 38 17.17 -15.28 -3.81
CA SER A 38 16.70 -14.99 -5.15
C SER A 38 15.39 -15.74 -5.39
N VAL A 39 14.31 -15.00 -5.60
CA VAL A 39 12.97 -15.58 -5.79
C VAL A 39 12.57 -15.44 -7.26
N ASP A 40 12.07 -16.53 -7.83
CA ASP A 40 11.36 -16.48 -9.11
C ASP A 40 9.97 -15.86 -8.85
N VAL A 41 9.81 -14.61 -9.28
CA VAL A 41 8.56 -13.85 -9.16
C VAL A 41 7.81 -13.74 -10.49
N SER A 42 8.33 -14.34 -11.55
CA SER A 42 7.78 -14.23 -12.91
C SER A 42 6.33 -14.72 -13.00
N HIS A 43 6.02 -15.81 -12.27
CA HIS A 43 4.71 -16.44 -12.24
C HIS A 43 3.69 -15.73 -11.34
N LEU A 44 4.15 -14.81 -10.48
CA LEU A 44 3.29 -14.04 -9.57
C LEU A 44 2.68 -12.84 -10.28
N MET A 45 3.28 -12.39 -11.38
CA MET A 45 2.83 -11.23 -12.12
C MET A 45 1.60 -11.51 -12.99
N THR A 46 0.74 -10.51 -13.03
CA THR A 46 -0.43 -10.41 -13.90
C THR A 46 -0.37 -9.08 -14.65
N PRO A 47 -1.13 -8.88 -15.74
CA PRO A 47 -1.14 -7.61 -16.47
C PRO A 47 -1.54 -6.37 -15.62
N GLU A 48 -2.26 -6.59 -14.52
CA GLU A 48 -2.72 -5.54 -13.61
C GLU A 48 -1.81 -5.36 -12.37
N SER A 49 -0.73 -6.15 -12.28
CA SER A 49 0.19 -6.10 -11.15
C SER A 49 0.84 -4.72 -11.03
N PHE A 50 0.65 -4.10 -9.88
CA PHE A 50 1.35 -2.90 -9.45
C PHE A 50 2.41 -3.22 -8.39
N ALA A 51 2.11 -4.16 -7.51
CA ALA A 51 3.02 -4.63 -6.47
C ALA A 51 2.97 -6.16 -6.30
N LEU A 52 4.08 -6.76 -5.90
CA LEU A 52 4.18 -8.11 -5.34
C LEU A 52 4.48 -7.98 -3.86
N VAL A 53 3.62 -8.54 -3.03
CA VAL A 53 3.69 -8.43 -1.57
C VAL A 53 3.98 -9.79 -0.97
N PHE A 54 5.02 -9.86 -0.14
CA PHE A 54 5.31 -11.00 0.71
C PHE A 54 4.82 -10.71 2.13
N ASP A 55 3.87 -11.49 2.63
CA ASP A 55 3.25 -11.32 3.95
C ASP A 55 4.03 -11.99 5.10
N GLY A 56 5.21 -12.56 4.80
CA GLY A 56 6.00 -13.39 5.72
C GLY A 56 5.78 -14.89 5.52
N LYS A 57 4.78 -15.29 4.74
CA LYS A 57 4.46 -16.71 4.46
C LYS A 57 4.26 -16.98 2.97
N SER A 58 3.64 -16.05 2.26
CA SER A 58 3.21 -16.21 0.89
C SER A 58 3.31 -14.91 0.11
N TRP A 59 3.35 -15.05 -1.21
CA TRP A 59 3.36 -13.93 -2.14
C TRP A 59 1.97 -13.68 -2.71
N ALA A 60 1.63 -12.41 -2.91
CA ALA A 60 0.43 -11.98 -3.59
C ALA A 60 0.73 -10.84 -4.56
N SER A 61 0.19 -10.91 -5.78
CA SER A 61 0.14 -9.76 -6.67
C SER A 61 -1.02 -8.84 -6.27
N GLN A 62 -0.75 -7.55 -6.27
CA GLN A 62 -1.72 -6.49 -5.97
C GLN A 62 -1.85 -5.54 -7.13
N THR A 63 -3.09 -5.14 -7.42
CA THR A 63 -3.39 -3.97 -8.25
C THR A 63 -2.99 -2.69 -7.52
N TYR A 64 -2.93 -1.56 -8.24
CA TYR A 64 -2.66 -0.25 -7.64
C TYR A 64 -3.60 0.05 -6.46
N MET A 65 -4.87 -0.30 -6.60
CA MET A 65 -5.90 -0.07 -5.59
C MET A 65 -5.66 -0.87 -4.31
N GLN A 66 -5.35 -2.16 -4.47
CA GLN A 66 -5.06 -3.07 -3.35
C GLN A 66 -3.77 -2.66 -2.62
N TRP A 67 -2.77 -2.20 -3.38
CA TRP A 67 -1.52 -1.67 -2.84
C TRP A 67 -1.74 -0.42 -1.98
N GLU A 68 -2.47 0.57 -2.50
CA GLU A 68 -2.75 1.80 -1.78
C GLU A 68 -3.57 1.53 -0.50
N ASP A 69 -4.58 0.65 -0.58
CA ASP A 69 -5.37 0.22 0.57
C ASP A 69 -4.50 -0.47 1.65
N LEU A 70 -3.62 -1.39 1.25
CA LEU A 70 -2.68 -2.02 2.16
C LEU A 70 -1.82 -0.97 2.88
N ARG A 71 -1.17 -0.08 2.12
CA ARG A 71 -0.20 0.87 2.67
C ARG A 71 -0.83 1.89 3.61
N ILE A 72 -2.02 2.40 3.29
CA ILE A 72 -2.69 3.37 4.16
C ILE A 72 -3.18 2.72 5.47
N ASN A 73 -3.66 1.48 5.43
CA ASN A 73 -4.07 0.75 6.63
C ASN A 73 -2.88 0.39 7.53
N GLU A 74 -1.74 0.02 6.95
CA GLU A 74 -0.50 -0.20 7.71
C GLU A 74 -0.02 1.09 8.39
N ALA A 75 -0.04 2.21 7.67
CA ALA A 75 0.30 3.52 8.21
C ALA A 75 -0.62 3.88 9.40
N LEU A 76 -1.94 3.73 9.23
CA LEU A 76 -2.90 3.98 10.31
C LEU A 76 -2.61 3.12 11.54
N LYS A 77 -2.36 1.81 11.34
CA LYS A 77 -2.06 0.89 12.45
C LYS A 77 -0.80 1.30 13.22
N ALA A 78 0.22 1.80 12.53
CA ALA A 78 1.48 2.23 13.13
C ALA A 78 1.34 3.52 13.96
N VAL A 79 0.49 4.45 13.52
CA VAL A 79 0.41 5.79 14.13
C VAL A 79 -0.78 5.99 15.06
N LYS A 80 -1.90 5.27 14.90
CA LYS A 80 -3.16 5.58 15.61
C LYS A 80 -3.00 5.62 17.13
N ASN A 81 -2.29 4.65 17.71
CA ASN A 81 -2.13 4.56 19.16
C ASN A 81 -1.26 5.68 19.77
N GLN A 82 -0.65 6.52 18.94
CA GLN A 82 0.13 7.69 19.36
C GLN A 82 -0.75 8.93 19.57
N PHE A 83 -2.00 8.89 19.12
CA PHE A 83 -2.93 10.02 19.17
C PHE A 83 -4.06 9.82 20.19
N THR A 84 -4.78 10.90 20.49
CA THR A 84 -5.98 10.86 21.35
C THR A 84 -7.11 10.05 20.69
N GLN A 85 -8.05 9.54 21.49
CA GLN A 85 -9.21 8.79 20.97
C GLN A 85 -10.02 9.58 19.90
N PRO A 86 -10.32 10.88 20.07
CA PRO A 86 -10.94 11.68 19.02
C PRO A 86 -10.11 11.68 17.72
N THR A 87 -8.82 11.96 17.80
CA THR A 87 -7.94 11.95 16.62
C THR A 87 -7.86 10.58 15.96
N GLN A 88 -7.85 9.49 16.74
CA GLN A 88 -7.88 8.13 16.21
C GLN A 88 -9.14 7.84 15.40
N ALA A 89 -10.30 8.32 15.88
CA ALA A 89 -11.57 8.18 15.17
C ALA A 89 -11.52 8.91 13.82
N ILE A 90 -11.04 10.17 13.81
CA ILE A 90 -10.87 10.97 12.59
C ILE A 90 -9.96 10.27 11.59
N LEU A 91 -8.78 9.81 12.03
CA LEU A 91 -7.83 9.11 11.17
C LEU A 91 -8.42 7.80 10.61
N THR A 92 -9.19 7.06 11.41
CA THR A 92 -9.84 5.82 10.97
C THR A 92 -10.91 6.12 9.92
N HIS A 93 -11.73 7.14 10.13
CA HIS A 93 -12.76 7.54 9.18
C HIS A 93 -12.14 8.06 7.87
N PHE A 94 -11.09 8.88 7.95
CA PHE A 94 -10.34 9.36 6.80
C PHE A 94 -9.82 8.21 5.93
N VAL A 95 -9.17 7.21 6.53
CA VAL A 95 -8.66 6.04 5.81
C VAL A 95 -9.80 5.22 5.19
N SER A 96 -10.94 5.08 5.88
CA SER A 96 -12.12 4.46 5.28
C SER A 96 -12.68 5.26 4.09
N SER A 97 -12.64 6.59 4.15
CA SER A 97 -13.08 7.47 3.06
C SER A 97 -12.16 7.41 1.84
N MET A 98 -10.87 7.10 2.04
CA MET A 98 -9.92 6.89 0.94
C MET A 98 -10.34 5.72 0.04
N ASP A 99 -10.87 4.62 0.59
CA ASP A 99 -11.41 3.49 -0.20
C ASP A 99 -12.57 3.95 -1.11
N VAL A 100 -13.48 4.77 -0.59
CA VAL A 100 -14.59 5.33 -1.38
C VAL A 100 -14.07 6.23 -2.51
N LYS A 101 -13.04 7.04 -2.25
CA LYS A 101 -12.36 7.84 -3.28
C LYS A 101 -11.71 6.93 -4.33
N TYR A 102 -11.11 5.84 -3.89
CA TYR A 102 -10.42 4.87 -4.74
C TYR A 102 -11.39 4.11 -5.65
N GLN A 103 -12.64 3.93 -5.23
CA GLN A 103 -13.73 3.45 -6.07
C GLN A 103 -14.31 4.50 -7.03
N GLY A 104 -13.74 5.72 -7.07
CA GLY A 104 -14.22 6.82 -7.91
C GLY A 104 -15.51 7.48 -7.43
N LYS A 105 -15.94 7.20 -6.19
CA LYS A 105 -17.21 7.68 -5.62
C LYS A 105 -17.07 8.95 -4.77
N LYS A 106 -15.85 9.40 -4.52
CA LYS A 106 -15.53 10.60 -3.73
C LYS A 106 -14.34 11.33 -4.34
N SER A 107 -14.43 12.64 -4.46
CA SER A 107 -13.34 13.50 -4.91
C SER A 107 -12.34 13.80 -3.78
N TRP A 108 -11.14 14.24 -4.14
CA TRP A 108 -10.18 14.75 -3.16
C TRP A 108 -10.72 15.96 -2.38
N VAL A 109 -11.55 16.80 -3.02
CA VAL A 109 -12.16 17.97 -2.38
C VAL A 109 -13.11 17.53 -1.27
N GLU A 110 -14.02 16.59 -1.56
CA GLU A 110 -14.96 16.06 -0.56
C GLU A 110 -14.24 15.37 0.59
N LEU A 111 -13.22 14.57 0.28
CA LEU A 111 -12.45 13.85 1.29
C LEU A 111 -11.68 14.78 2.24
N LEU A 112 -11.11 15.88 1.73
CA LEU A 112 -10.42 16.88 2.55
C LEU A 112 -11.39 17.80 3.31
N ASP A 113 -12.56 18.11 2.73
CA ASP A 113 -13.60 18.89 3.40
C ASP A 113 -14.18 18.13 4.60
N GLU A 114 -14.48 16.84 4.45
CA GLU A 114 -14.91 15.97 5.56
C GLU A 114 -13.84 15.91 6.67
N LEU A 115 -12.58 15.66 6.30
CA LEU A 115 -11.47 15.66 7.26
C LEU A 115 -11.36 17.00 8.02
N GLY A 116 -11.49 18.12 7.30
CA GLY A 116 -11.44 19.46 7.89
C GLY A 116 -12.56 19.68 8.91
N LYS A 117 -13.80 19.32 8.56
CA LYS A 117 -14.97 19.41 9.46
C LYS A 117 -14.81 18.57 10.72
N GLU A 118 -14.28 17.36 10.57
CA GLU A 118 -14.00 16.47 11.69
C GLU A 118 -12.91 17.01 12.63
N ILE A 119 -11.86 17.63 12.08
CA ILE A 119 -10.80 18.26 12.89
C ILE A 119 -11.32 19.51 13.60
N GLU A 120 -12.12 20.33 12.94
CA GLU A 120 -12.71 21.53 13.55
C GLU A 120 -13.81 21.21 14.57
N GLY A 121 -14.33 19.97 14.56
CA GLY A 121 -15.35 19.47 15.46
C GLY A 121 -16.70 20.11 15.21
N ASP A 122 -17.31 19.85 14.03
CA ASP A 122 -18.65 20.25 13.59
C ASP A 122 -19.16 21.54 14.28
N LYS A 123 -18.80 22.70 13.73
CA LYS A 123 -19.41 23.99 14.10
C LYS A 123 -20.83 24.11 13.57
#